data_AF-A0A267H049-F1
#
_entry.id   AF-A0A267H049-F1
#
_cell.length_a   1.000
_cell.length_b   1.000
_cell.length_c   1.000
_cell.angle_alpha   90.00
_cell.angle_beta   90.00
_cell.angle_gamma   90.00
#
_symmetry.space_group_name_H-M   'P 1'
#
loop_
_entity.id
_entity.type
_entity.pdbx_description
1 polymer ?
#
loop_
_entity_poly.entity_id
_entity_poly.type
_entity_poly.pdbx_seq_one_letter_code
_entity_poly.pdbx_strand_id
1 'polypeptide(L)' 'PEHRKEHVAKLERDLASVTREYQMNRMKSSETIPQILQYIKDHANEDHLLHPAKENPFNPKRSCVLL' A
#
# COMPACT_ATOMS: atom_id res chain seq x y z
N PRO A 1 43.53 4.88 0.88
CA PRO A 1 43.87 3.55 1.45
C PRO A 1 42.79 2.96 2.40
N GLU A 2 41.93 3.77 3.03
CA GLU A 2 40.67 3.26 3.63
C GLU A 2 39.43 3.59 2.79
N HIS A 3 39.32 4.82 2.28
CA HIS A 3 38.22 5.23 1.39
C HIS A 3 38.01 4.32 0.17
N ARG A 4 39.09 3.72 -0.36
CA ARG A 4 38.97 2.76 -1.47
C ARG A 4 38.29 1.46 -1.01
N LYS A 5 38.57 1.00 0.21
CA LYS A 5 37.95 -0.20 0.79
C LYS A 5 36.48 0.06 1.11
N GLU A 6 36.16 1.21 1.67
CA GLU A 6 34.77 1.63 1.92
C GLU A 6 33.97 1.73 0.61
N HIS A 7 34.58 2.31 -0.43
CA HIS A 7 33.95 2.42 -1.74
C HIS A 7 33.67 1.06 -2.37
N VAL A 8 34.63 0.13 -2.29
CA VAL A 8 34.43 -1.26 -2.75
C VAL A 8 33.34 -1.96 -1.94
N ALA A 9 33.37 -1.87 -0.60
CA ALA A 9 32.36 -2.47 0.27
C ALA A 9 30.95 -1.89 0.05
N LYS A 10 30.86 -0.63 -0.40
CA LYS A 10 29.59 -0.04 -0.84
C LYS A 10 29.12 -0.69 -2.14
N LEU A 11 29.99 -0.77 -3.14
CA LEU A 11 29.65 -1.36 -4.45
C LEU A 11 29.26 -2.84 -4.33
N GLU A 12 29.91 -3.60 -3.45
CA GLU A 12 29.55 -5.00 -3.17
C GLU A 12 28.14 -5.11 -2.56
N ARG A 13 27.77 -4.20 -1.65
CA ARG A 13 26.41 -4.14 -1.09
C ARG A 13 25.38 -3.74 -2.13
N ASP A 14 25.70 -2.76 -2.97
CA ASP A 14 24.82 -2.30 -4.05
C ASP A 14 24.60 -3.45 -5.06
N LEU A 15 25.66 -4.16 -5.44
CA LEU A 15 25.58 -5.35 -6.31
C LEU A 15 24.72 -6.45 -5.68
N ALA A 16 24.89 -6.72 -4.39
CA ALA A 16 24.08 -7.70 -3.68
C ALA A 16 22.59 -7.30 -3.66
N SER A 17 22.28 -6.01 -3.47
CA SER A 17 20.89 -5.52 -3.51
C SER A 17 20.27 -5.69 -4.89
N VAL A 18 20.96 -5.26 -5.94
CA VAL A 18 20.48 -5.36 -7.32
C VAL A 18 20.31 -6.82 -7.73
N THR A 19 21.23 -7.70 -7.34
CA THR A 19 21.14 -9.14 -7.61
C THR A 19 19.90 -9.74 -6.96
N ARG A 20 19.63 -9.39 -5.69
CA ARG A 20 18.43 -9.83 -4.97
C ARG A 20 17.15 -9.34 -5.65
N GLU A 21 17.10 -8.07 -6.04
CA GLU A 21 15.94 -7.46 -6.71
C GLU A 21 15.69 -8.02 -8.12
N TYR A 22 16.77 -8.40 -8.81
CA TYR A 22 16.69 -9.07 -10.10
C TYR A 22 16.08 -10.47 -9.97
N GLN A 23 16.48 -11.22 -8.95
CA GLN A 23 16.00 -12.58 -8.67
C GLN A 23 14.55 -12.65 -8.18
N MET A 24 13.89 -11.50 -7.95
CA MET A 24 12.50 -11.47 -7.55
C MET A 24 11.58 -11.98 -8.67
N ASN A 25 10.81 -13.02 -8.37
CA ASN A 25 9.71 -13.48 -9.21
C ASN A 25 8.56 -12.47 -9.14
N ARG A 26 8.33 -11.74 -10.23
CA ARG A 26 7.23 -10.76 -10.34
C ARG A 26 6.02 -11.42 -11.00
N MET A 27 4.83 -11.17 -10.46
CA MET A 27 3.58 -11.54 -11.10
C MET A 27 3.38 -10.71 -12.37
N LYS A 28 2.72 -11.28 -13.38
CA LYS A 28 2.41 -10.55 -14.61
C LYS A 28 1.35 -9.48 -14.32
N SER A 29 1.54 -8.27 -14.86
CA SER A 29 0.55 -7.20 -14.72
C SER A 29 -0.83 -7.59 -15.27
N SER A 30 -0.87 -8.43 -16.30
CA SER A 30 -2.13 -8.98 -16.85
C SER A 30 -2.91 -9.84 -15.85
N GLU A 31 -2.24 -10.41 -14.84
CA GLU A 31 -2.86 -11.20 -13.77
C GLU A 31 -3.13 -10.32 -12.54
N THR A 32 -2.20 -9.42 -12.19
CA THR A 32 -2.29 -8.56 -11.02
C THR A 32 -3.38 -7.49 -11.15
N ILE A 33 -3.49 -6.85 -12.32
CA ILE A 33 -4.45 -5.75 -12.53
C ILE A 33 -5.90 -6.23 -12.33
N PRO A 34 -6.35 -7.34 -12.97
CA PRO A 34 -7.70 -7.85 -12.73
C PRO A 34 -7.97 -8.22 -11.27
N GLN A 35 -6.99 -8.78 -10.56
CA GLN A 35 -7.15 -9.12 -9.15
C GLN A 35 -7.36 -7.88 -8.27
N ILE A 36 -6.58 -6.82 -8.50
CA ILE A 36 -6.77 -5.54 -7.81
C ILE A 36 -8.15 -4.96 -8.13
N LEU A 37 -8.56 -4.96 -9.39
CA LEU A 37 -9.88 -4.46 -9.79
C LEU A 37 -11.02 -5.26 -9.16
N GLN A 38 -10.87 -6.57 -9.08
CA GLN A 38 -11.86 -7.44 -8.45
C GLN A 38 -11.97 -7.12 -6.97
N TYR A 39 -10.84 -7.04 -6.26
CA TYR A 39 -10.82 -6.67 -4.85
C TYR A 39 -11.52 -5.32 -4.59
N ILE A 40 -11.23 -4.31 -5.42
CA ILE A 40 -11.89 -3.00 -5.32
C ILE A 40 -13.39 -3.13 -5.50
N LYS A 41 -13.87 -3.87 -6.52
CA LYS A 41 -15.30 -4.04 -6.77
C LYS A 41 -16.01 -4.75 -5.63
N ASP A 42 -15.38 -5.77 -5.06
CA ASP A 42 -15.96 -6.58 -4.00
C ASP A 42 -16.17 -5.76 -2.72
N HIS A 43 -15.31 -4.77 -2.44
CA HIS A 43 -15.35 -3.97 -1.22
C HIS A 43 -15.84 -2.53 -1.43
N ALA A 44 -16.09 -2.11 -2.67
CA ALA A 44 -16.47 -0.73 -2.98
C ALA A 44 -17.69 -0.28 -2.16
N ASN A 45 -18.72 -1.12 -2.04
CA ASN A 45 -19.95 -0.78 -1.33
C ASN A 45 -19.79 -0.68 0.20
N GLU A 46 -18.71 -1.23 0.76
CA GLU A 46 -18.40 -1.19 2.19
C GLU A 46 -17.51 0.01 2.55
N ASP A 47 -16.96 0.70 1.55
CA ASP A 47 -16.13 1.88 1.73
C ASP A 47 -17.01 3.10 2.05
N HIS A 48 -17.02 3.48 3.34
CA HIS A 48 -17.76 4.63 3.85
C HIS A 48 -17.26 6.00 3.37
N LEU A 49 -16.08 6.07 2.74
CA LEU A 49 -15.59 7.30 2.11
C LEU A 49 -16.11 7.42 0.68
N LEU A 50 -16.28 6.30 -0.03
CA LEU A 50 -16.92 6.27 -1.35
C LEU A 50 -18.44 6.31 -1.25
N HIS A 51 -19.02 5.62 -0.27
CA HIS A 51 -20.45 5.53 0.00
C HIS A 51 -20.73 5.92 1.46
N PRO A 52 -20.90 7.22 1.76
CA PRO A 52 -21.12 7.69 3.12
C PRO A 52 -22.27 6.98 3.84
N ALA A 53 -21.97 6.37 4.98
CA ALA A 53 -23.00 5.79 5.84
C ALA A 53 -23.91 6.89 6.39
N LYS A 54 -25.20 6.54 6.53
CA LYS A 54 -26.19 7.37 7.23
C LYS A 54 -25.83 7.58 8.70
N GLU A 55 -25.26 6.55 9.33
CA GLU A 55 -24.79 6.58 10.72
C GLU A 55 -23.29 6.86 10.75
N ASN A 56 -22.92 8.13 10.58
CA ASN A 56 -21.54 8.56 10.76
C ASN A 56 -21.32 8.96 12.23
N PRO A 57 -20.41 8.29 12.98
CA PRO A 57 -20.15 8.61 14.39
C PRO A 57 -19.54 9.99 14.60
N PHE A 58 -19.01 10.61 13.54
CA PHE A 58 -18.49 11.98 13.53
C PHE A 58 -19.58 13.02 13.26
N ASN A 59 -20.83 12.62 13.02
CA ASN A 59 -21.93 13.57 12.90
C ASN A 59 -22.13 14.35 14.22
N PRO A 60 -22.51 15.63 14.14
CA PRO A 60 -22.84 16.41 15.33
C PRO A 60 -23.92 15.71 16.16
N LYS A 61 -23.67 15.57 17.46
CA LYS A 61 -24.66 14.99 18.39
C LYS A 61 -25.90 15.89 18.42
N ARG A 62 -27.09 15.30 18.28
CA ARG A 62 -28.34 16.03 18.45
C ARG A 62 -28.51 16.39 19.93
N SER A 63 -28.89 17.63 20.21
CA SER A 63 -29.29 18.04 21.56
C SER A 63 -30.59 17.35 21.95
N CYS A 64 -30.58 16.62 23.06
CA CYS A 64 -31.79 16.10 23.67
C CYS A 64 -32.38 17.19 24.55
N VAL A 65 -33.53 17.72 24.17
CA VAL A 65 -34.33 18.59 25.05
C VAL A 65 -35.30 17.66 25.78
N LEU A 66 -35.12 17.52 27.09
CA LEU A 66 -36.10 16.86 27.94
C LEU A 66 -37.32 17.80 28.03
N LEU A 67 -38.48 17.32 27.56
CA LEU A 67 -39.77 18.00 27.66
C LEU A 67 -40.48 17.61 28.97
#